data_AF-A0A369B7N3-F1
#
_entry.id   AF-A0A369B7N3-F1
#
_cell.length_a   1.000
_cell.length_b   1.000
_cell.length_c   1.000
_cell.angle_alpha   90.00
_cell.angle_beta   90.00
_cell.angle_gamma   90.00
#
_symmetry.space_group_name_H-M   'P 1'
#
loop_
_entity.id
_entity.type
_entity.pdbx_description
1 polymer ?
#
loop_
_entity_poly.entity_id
_entity_poly.type
_entity_poly.pdbx_seq_one_letter_code
_entity_poly.pdbx_strand_id
1 'polypeptide(L)'
;MNIKKFLFPLIGIIVASLIIGISHYITTSTALKETPDTEFDNIIKEKISNLVDPSKSEADFSSSNPYDYIKNNENYTFIITNGSKSLNYMLKAFSESSNDGLQEYIMALACSEILKEKDKTWSTGKDWYDKYVRSGT
;
A
#
# COMPACT_ATOMS: atom_id res chain seq x y z
N MET A 1 -6.16 -38.61 67.23
CA MET A 1 -7.33 -38.22 68.04
C MET A 1 -8.08 -37.14 67.29
N ASN A 2 -9.35 -37.44 66.94
CA ASN A 2 -10.46 -36.58 66.51
C ASN A 2 -10.33 -35.59 65.33
N ILE A 3 -11.36 -35.70 64.49
CA ILE A 3 -11.64 -35.06 63.22
C ILE A 3 -12.77 -34.03 63.44
N LYS A 4 -12.87 -33.02 62.53
CA LYS A 4 -14.07 -32.21 62.15
C LYS A 4 -14.42 -31.06 63.14
N LYS A 5 -14.74 -29.81 62.76
CA LYS A 5 -15.61 -29.24 61.70
C LYS A 5 -15.32 -27.72 61.49
N PHE A 6 -15.23 -27.23 60.23
CA PHE A 6 -16.12 -26.23 59.55
C PHE A 6 -16.21 -24.83 60.21
N LEU A 7 -16.06 -23.65 59.56
CA LEU A 7 -16.58 -23.16 58.26
C LEU A 7 -15.84 -21.89 57.77
N PHE A 8 -15.85 -21.68 56.44
CA PHE A 8 -15.32 -20.56 55.63
C PHE A 8 -16.23 -19.28 55.64
N PRO A 9 -15.80 -18.11 55.08
CA PRO A 9 -15.89 -17.79 53.63
C PRO A 9 -14.62 -17.06 53.08
N LEU A 10 -14.02 -17.39 51.92
CA LEU A 10 -14.36 -17.14 50.49
C LEU A 10 -14.19 -15.69 49.97
N ILE A 11 -13.27 -15.56 48.99
CA ILE A 11 -13.11 -14.55 47.90
C ILE A 11 -12.30 -13.28 48.28
N GLY A 12 -11.21 -12.88 47.61
CA GLY A 12 -10.63 -13.28 46.33
C GLY A 12 -9.16 -12.86 46.16
N ILE A 13 -8.47 -13.64 45.32
CA ILE A 13 -7.04 -13.80 45.00
C ILE A 13 -6.51 -12.59 44.18
N ILE A 14 -5.52 -11.82 44.66
CA ILE A 14 -4.05 -11.89 44.44
C ILE A 14 -3.65 -12.15 42.98
N VAL A 15 -2.90 -11.23 42.34
CA VAL A 15 -1.61 -11.49 41.61
C VAL A 15 -0.97 -10.10 41.37
N ALA A 16 -0.07 -9.57 42.20
CA ALA A 16 1.35 -9.92 42.41
C ALA A 16 2.28 -9.61 41.21
N SER A 17 3.11 -8.58 41.44
CA SER A 17 4.51 -8.39 41.00
C SER A 17 4.83 -8.20 39.51
N LEU A 18 5.44 -7.05 39.19
CA LEU A 18 6.80 -6.97 38.59
C LEU A 18 7.17 -5.49 38.40
N ILE A 19 7.93 -4.93 39.35
CA ILE A 19 8.64 -3.67 39.19
C ILE A 19 10.13 -3.99 39.41
N ILE A 20 10.98 -3.31 38.65
CA ILE A 20 12.45 -3.21 38.77
C ILE A 20 13.22 -4.23 37.92
N GLY A 21 13.38 -3.86 36.65
CA GLY A 21 14.34 -4.42 35.70
C GLY A 21 14.54 -3.45 34.54
N ILE A 22 14.91 -2.20 34.86
CA ILE A 22 15.16 -1.13 33.88
C ILE A 22 16.56 -1.31 33.26
N SER A 23 16.60 -1.10 31.94
CA SER A 23 17.79 -0.85 31.11
C SER A 23 18.61 -2.06 30.63
N HIS A 24 17.98 -2.91 29.84
CA HIS A 24 18.40 -3.17 28.45
C HIS A 24 17.10 -3.32 27.63
N TYR A 25 16.44 -2.21 27.29
CA TYR A 25 15.52 -2.25 26.15
C TYR A 25 16.40 -2.39 24.92
N ILE A 26 16.66 -3.66 24.60
CA ILE A 26 17.10 -4.10 23.30
C ILE A 26 16.30 -3.28 22.30
N THR A 27 17.03 -2.52 21.50
CA THR A 27 16.59 -1.95 20.23
C THR A 27 16.06 -3.10 19.37
N THR A 28 14.85 -3.56 19.65
CA THR A 28 14.06 -4.28 18.67
C THR A 28 13.41 -3.20 17.83
N SER A 29 14.08 -2.87 16.71
CA SER A 29 13.40 -2.26 15.59
C SER A 29 12.07 -2.97 15.44
N THR A 30 10.98 -2.25 15.62
CA THR A 30 9.66 -2.74 15.25
C THR A 30 9.70 -2.94 13.74
N ALA A 31 10.13 -4.13 13.31
CA ALA A 31 9.73 -4.66 12.03
C ALA A 31 8.21 -4.76 12.14
N LEU A 32 7.54 -3.73 11.63
CA LEU A 32 6.10 -3.74 11.45
C LEU A 32 5.80 -5.07 10.77
N LYS A 33 4.96 -5.88 11.40
CA LYS A 33 4.47 -7.11 10.80
C LYS A 33 3.64 -6.65 9.61
N GLU A 34 4.26 -6.55 8.42
CA GLU A 34 3.60 -6.04 7.24
C GLU A 34 2.37 -6.90 6.97
N THR A 35 1.22 -6.24 6.84
CA THR A 35 0.00 -6.96 6.45
C THR A 35 0.13 -7.39 4.99
N PRO A 36 -0.54 -8.47 4.55
CA PRO A 36 -0.50 -8.90 3.16
C PRO A 36 -0.84 -7.78 2.15
N ASP A 37 -1.68 -6.83 2.55
CA ASP A 37 -2.00 -5.65 1.74
C ASP A 37 -0.81 -4.69 1.62
N THR A 38 -0.03 -4.51 2.69
CA THR A 38 1.19 -3.70 2.69
C THR A 38 2.29 -4.29 1.80
N GLU A 39 2.46 -5.62 1.82
CA GLU A 39 3.44 -6.30 0.96
C GLU A 39 3.08 -6.12 -0.53
N PHE A 40 1.81 -6.30 -0.88
CA PHE A 40 1.35 -6.12 -2.25
C PHE A 40 1.44 -4.66 -2.71
N ASP A 41 1.08 -3.71 -1.86
CA ASP A 41 1.24 -2.28 -2.12
C ASP A 41 2.70 -1.92 -2.41
N ASN A 42 3.63 -2.49 -1.64
CA ASN A 42 5.06 -2.32 -1.87
C ASN A 42 5.51 -2.88 -3.22
N ILE A 43 4.97 -4.02 -3.66
CA ILE A 43 5.24 -4.56 -5.00
C ILE A 43 4.73 -3.60 -6.08
N ILE A 44 3.48 -3.14 -6.00
CA ILE A 44 2.93 -2.21 -7.01
C ILE A 44 3.71 -0.90 -7.03
N LYS A 45 4.06 -0.35 -5.87
CA LYS A 45 4.92 0.82 -5.74
C LYS A 45 6.25 0.63 -6.44
N GLU A 46 6.91 -0.50 -6.23
CA GLU A 46 8.17 -0.83 -6.86
C GLU A 46 8.01 -0.93 -8.38
N LYS A 47 6.98 -1.63 -8.87
CA LYS A 47 6.70 -1.76 -10.31
C LYS A 47 6.47 -0.41 -10.98
N ILE A 48 5.71 0.48 -10.36
CA ILE A 48 5.51 1.86 -10.85
C ILE A 48 6.83 2.64 -10.86
N SER A 49 7.60 2.58 -9.77
CA SER A 49 8.89 3.26 -9.69
C SER A 49 9.86 2.78 -10.77
N ASN A 50 9.88 1.47 -11.05
CA ASN A 50 10.76 0.89 -12.06
C ASN A 50 10.38 1.31 -13.49
N LEU A 51 9.16 1.78 -13.76
CA LEU A 51 8.76 2.31 -15.07
C LEU A 51 9.42 3.65 -15.38
N VAL A 52 9.64 4.47 -14.35
CA VAL A 52 10.12 5.86 -14.47
C VAL A 52 11.56 6.04 -13.95
N ASP A 53 12.24 4.95 -13.60
CA ASP A 53 13.63 4.95 -13.14
C ASP A 53 14.57 4.66 -14.33
N PRO A 54 15.46 5.60 -14.72
CA PRO A 54 16.41 5.43 -15.82
C PRO A 54 17.37 4.25 -15.69
N SER A 55 17.58 3.75 -14.46
CA SER A 55 18.46 2.61 -14.20
C SER A 55 17.77 1.25 -14.30
N LYS A 56 16.44 1.23 -14.44
CA LYS A 56 15.63 0.01 -14.38
C LYS A 56 14.62 -0.14 -15.52
N SER A 57 14.23 0.96 -16.15
CA SER A 57 13.28 0.95 -17.25
C SER A 57 13.99 0.78 -18.59
N GLU A 58 13.41 -0.04 -19.47
CA GLU A 58 13.84 -0.19 -20.87
C GLU A 58 13.29 0.95 -21.77
N ALA A 59 12.60 1.92 -21.18
CA ALA A 59 12.02 3.06 -21.90
C ALA A 59 13.10 4.03 -22.39
N ASP A 60 12.82 4.70 -23.51
CA ASP A 60 13.63 5.83 -23.96
C ASP A 60 13.28 7.09 -23.14
N PHE A 61 14.14 7.44 -22.19
CA PHE A 61 13.98 8.62 -21.33
C PHE A 61 14.12 9.95 -22.07
N SER A 62 14.53 9.95 -23.34
CA SER A 62 14.45 11.14 -24.19
C SER A 62 13.04 11.39 -24.74
N SER A 63 12.14 10.40 -24.62
CA SER A 63 10.76 10.54 -25.03
C SER A 63 9.95 11.41 -24.06
N SER A 64 9.24 12.38 -24.63
CA SER A 64 8.21 13.16 -23.94
C SER A 64 6.84 12.47 -23.94
N ASN A 65 6.71 11.30 -24.56
CA ASN A 65 5.46 10.57 -24.69
C ASN A 65 5.33 9.51 -23.58
N PRO A 66 4.39 9.64 -22.62
CA PRO A 66 4.24 8.70 -21.51
C PRO A 66 3.90 7.27 -21.98
N TYR A 67 3.32 7.11 -23.17
CA TYR A 67 3.05 5.78 -23.74
C TYR A 67 4.31 4.98 -24.04
N ASP A 68 5.45 5.64 -24.29
CA ASP A 68 6.71 4.96 -24.57
C ASP A 68 7.30 4.28 -23.32
N TYR A 69 6.91 4.72 -22.13
CA TYR A 69 7.35 4.14 -20.85
C TYR A 69 6.65 2.82 -20.51
N ILE A 70 5.49 2.57 -21.12
CA ILE A 70 4.62 1.43 -20.79
C ILE A 70 4.53 0.40 -21.92
N LYS A 71 4.93 0.78 -23.12
CA LYS A 71 4.88 -0.07 -24.31
C LYS A 71 5.75 -1.31 -24.13
N ASN A 72 5.15 -2.49 -24.24
CA ASN A 72 5.83 -3.79 -24.08
C ASN A 72 6.58 -3.94 -22.74
N ASN A 73 6.10 -3.28 -21.67
CA ASN A 73 6.77 -3.30 -20.37
C ASN A 73 6.12 -4.32 -19.42
N GLU A 74 6.91 -5.23 -18.86
CA GLU A 74 6.43 -6.28 -17.95
C GLU A 74 5.93 -5.73 -16.62
N ASN A 75 6.53 -4.65 -16.09
CA ASN A 75 6.07 -4.00 -14.87
C ASN A 75 4.68 -3.40 -15.09
N TYR A 76 4.46 -2.73 -16.23
CA TYR A 76 3.14 -2.20 -16.58
C TYR A 76 2.11 -3.32 -16.78
N THR A 77 2.49 -4.39 -17.50
CA THR A 77 1.65 -5.58 -17.71
C THR A 77 1.24 -6.23 -16.38
N PHE A 78 2.16 -6.33 -15.42
CA PHE A 78 1.89 -6.83 -14.08
C PHE A 78 0.85 -5.96 -13.36
N ILE A 79 0.99 -4.64 -13.40
CA ILE A 79 0.08 -3.69 -12.75
C ILE A 79 -1.35 -3.88 -13.28
N ILE A 80 -1.56 -3.86 -14.59
CA ILE A 80 -2.90 -3.96 -15.19
C ILE A 80 -3.53 -5.34 -14.98
N THR A 81 -2.73 -6.42 -14.99
CA THR A 81 -3.22 -7.80 -14.81
C THR A 81 -3.73 -8.04 -13.39
N ASN A 82 -3.18 -7.34 -12.39
CA ASN A 82 -3.60 -7.45 -10.99
C ASN A 82 -4.85 -6.61 -10.65
N GLY A 83 -5.39 -5.85 -11.61
CA GLY A 83 -6.74 -5.28 -11.55
C GLY A 83 -7.02 -4.48 -10.28
N SER A 84 -8.04 -4.91 -9.52
CA SER A 84 -8.56 -4.17 -8.35
C SER A 84 -7.52 -3.94 -7.26
N LYS A 85 -6.56 -4.85 -7.06
CA LYS A 85 -5.51 -4.64 -6.05
C LYS A 85 -4.61 -3.48 -6.43
N SER A 86 -4.15 -3.44 -7.68
CA SER A 86 -3.36 -2.33 -8.22
C SER A 86 -4.15 -1.02 -8.21
N LEU A 87 -5.43 -1.07 -8.59
CA LEU A 87 -6.32 0.08 -8.56
C LEU A 87 -6.43 0.67 -7.15
N ASN A 88 -6.66 -0.14 -6.13
CA ASN A 88 -6.78 0.31 -4.75
C ASN A 88 -5.50 1.01 -4.27
N TYR A 89 -4.33 0.42 -4.56
CA TYR A 89 -3.05 1.07 -4.26
C TYR A 89 -2.94 2.43 -4.95
N MET A 90 -3.24 2.51 -6.25
CA MET A 90 -3.09 3.75 -7.02
C MET A 90 -4.06 4.84 -6.56
N LEU A 91 -5.31 4.49 -6.22
CA LEU A 91 -6.28 5.43 -5.64
C LEU A 91 -5.81 5.99 -4.30
N LYS A 92 -5.20 5.14 -3.46
CA LYS A 92 -4.56 5.58 -2.20
C LYS A 92 -3.36 6.47 -2.48
N ALA A 93 -2.49 6.10 -3.40
CA ALA A 93 -1.32 6.92 -3.76
C ALA A 93 -1.73 8.29 -4.33
N PHE A 94 -2.80 8.35 -5.13
CA PHE A 94 -3.38 9.61 -5.59
C PHE A 94 -3.94 10.45 -4.45
N SER A 95 -4.60 9.86 -3.44
CA SER A 95 -5.18 10.63 -2.33
C SER A 95 -4.11 11.18 -1.37
N GLU A 96 -2.96 10.52 -1.27
CA GLU A 96 -1.88 10.86 -0.34
C GLU A 96 -0.88 11.88 -0.88
N SER A 97 -0.89 12.16 -2.19
CA SER A 97 0.08 13.02 -2.86
C SER A 97 -0.60 14.16 -3.61
N SER A 98 0.06 15.31 -3.74
CA SER A 98 -0.36 16.40 -4.65
C SER A 98 0.45 16.43 -5.96
N ASN A 99 1.32 15.44 -6.17
CA ASN A 99 2.13 15.33 -7.39
C ASN A 99 1.26 15.07 -8.61
N ASP A 100 1.78 15.43 -9.79
CA ASP A 100 1.11 15.26 -11.07
C ASP A 100 2.13 15.13 -12.22
N GLY A 101 3.12 14.26 -12.03
CA GLY A 101 4.20 14.03 -12.98
C GLY A 101 3.97 12.82 -13.88
N LEU A 102 5.05 12.36 -14.52
CA LEU A 102 5.05 11.15 -15.36
C LEU A 102 4.53 9.92 -14.60
N GLN A 103 4.91 9.77 -13.33
CA GLN A 103 4.48 8.66 -12.51
C GLN A 103 2.95 8.64 -12.33
N GLU A 104 2.36 9.78 -11.95
CA GLU A 104 0.92 9.91 -11.78
C GLU A 104 0.17 9.75 -13.11
N TYR A 105 0.74 10.22 -14.22
CA TYR A 105 0.16 10.00 -15.54
C TYR A 105 0.13 8.51 -15.91
N ILE A 106 1.21 7.77 -15.67
CA ILE A 106 1.27 6.33 -15.89
C ILE A 106 0.28 5.58 -14.99
N MET A 107 0.14 6.01 -13.73
CA MET A 107 -0.89 5.46 -12.83
C MET A 107 -2.30 5.68 -13.39
N ALA A 108 -2.61 6.87 -13.91
CA ALA A 108 -3.91 7.14 -14.53
C ALA A 108 -4.15 6.29 -15.79
N LEU A 109 -3.13 6.08 -16.63
CA LEU A 109 -3.21 5.14 -17.76
C LEU A 109 -3.57 3.73 -17.30
N ALA A 110 -2.87 3.22 -16.27
CA ALA A 110 -3.12 1.89 -15.73
C ALA A 110 -4.53 1.77 -15.13
N CYS A 111 -4.98 2.75 -14.35
CA CYS A 111 -6.34 2.76 -13.81
C CYS A 111 -7.41 2.81 -14.91
N SER A 112 -7.22 3.66 -15.91
CA SER A 112 -8.10 3.79 -17.08
C SER A 112 -8.25 2.45 -17.81
N GLU A 113 -7.15 1.72 -17.97
CA GLU A 113 -7.13 0.39 -18.60
C GLU A 113 -7.80 -0.69 -17.73
N ILE A 114 -7.50 -0.72 -16.43
CA ILE A 114 -8.13 -1.64 -15.46
C ILE A 114 -9.66 -1.47 -15.43
N LEU A 115 -10.12 -0.21 -15.45
CA LEU A 115 -11.55 0.15 -15.45
C LEU A 115 -12.20 0.04 -16.83
N LYS A 116 -11.42 -0.23 -17.88
CA LYS A 116 -11.88 -0.30 -19.28
C LYS A 116 -12.58 0.99 -19.71
N GLU A 117 -12.03 2.13 -19.30
CA GLU A 117 -12.49 3.45 -19.71
C GLU A 117 -12.39 3.58 -21.23
N LYS A 118 -13.48 4.02 -21.88
CA LYS A 118 -13.55 4.10 -23.35
C LYS A 118 -12.93 5.38 -23.89
N ASP A 119 -13.10 6.49 -23.17
CA ASP A 119 -12.76 7.82 -23.64
C ASP A 119 -11.90 8.54 -22.59
N LYS A 120 -10.64 8.83 -22.94
CA LYS A 120 -9.72 9.58 -22.07
C LYS A 120 -10.06 11.07 -22.16
N THR A 121 -10.84 11.55 -21.19
CA THR A 121 -11.25 12.97 -21.08
C THR A 121 -10.45 13.76 -20.04
N TRP A 122 -9.34 13.19 -19.60
CA TRP A 122 -8.43 13.73 -18.60
C TRP A 122 -7.10 14.09 -19.23
N SER A 123 -6.42 15.07 -18.64
CA SER A 123 -5.19 15.66 -19.17
C SER A 123 -3.95 15.31 -18.35
N THR A 124 -4.13 14.99 -17.08
CA THR A 124 -3.05 14.65 -16.15
C THR A 124 -3.47 13.49 -15.24
N GLY A 125 -2.52 12.96 -14.46
CA GLY A 125 -2.83 11.89 -13.51
C GLY A 125 -3.80 12.35 -12.43
N LYS A 126 -3.63 13.59 -11.95
CA LYS A 126 -4.55 14.19 -10.98
C LYS A 126 -5.92 14.50 -11.53
N ASP A 127 -6.00 15.03 -12.75
CA ASP A 127 -7.29 15.28 -13.41
C ASP A 127 -8.10 13.98 -13.57
N TRP A 128 -7.42 12.87 -13.90
CA TRP A 128 -8.06 11.54 -13.92
C TRP A 128 -8.63 11.16 -12.55
N TYR A 129 -7.84 11.28 -11.49
CA TYR A 129 -8.27 10.92 -10.14
C TYR A 129 -9.44 11.79 -9.66
N ASP A 130 -9.39 13.10 -9.90
CA ASP A 130 -10.45 14.04 -9.50
C ASP A 130 -11.77 13.72 -10.22
N LYS A 131 -11.71 13.35 -11.50
CA LYS A 131 -12.87 12.88 -12.27
C LYS A 131 -13.41 11.56 -11.74
N TYR A 132 -12.53 10.61 -11.41
CA TYR A 132 -12.92 9.33 -10.81
C TYR A 132 -13.69 9.56 -9.51
N VAL A 133 -13.14 10.33 -8.57
CA VAL A 133 -13.79 10.66 -7.29
C VAL A 133 -15.13 11.38 -7.50
N ARG A 134 -15.20 12.33 -8.44
CA ARG A 134 -16.46 13.04 -8.77
C ARG A 134 -17.53 12.15 -9.39
N SER A 135 -17.14 11.07 -10.07
CA SER A 135 -18.10 10.15 -10.71
C SER A 135 -18.83 9.23 -9.72
N GLY A 136 -18.43 9.19 -8.45
CA GLY A 136 -19.14 8.47 -7.39
C GLY A 136 -19.18 6.95 -7.57
N THR A 137 -18.20 6.37 -8.26
CA THR A 137 -18.02 4.92 -8.42
C THR A 137 -17.50 4.26 -7.16
#